data_AF-A0A5C6ZAI3-F1
#
_entry.id   AF-A0A5C6ZAI3-F1
#
_cell.length_a   1.000
_cell.length_b   1.000
_cell.length_c   1.000
_cell.angle_alpha   90.00
_cell.angle_beta   90.00
_cell.angle_gamma   90.00
#
_symmetry.space_group_name_H-M   'P 1'
#
loop_
_entity.id
_entity.type
_entity.pdbx_description
1 polymer ?
#
loop_
_entity_poly.entity_id
_entity_poly.type
_entity_poly.pdbx_seq_one_letter_code
_entity_poly.pdbx_strand_id
1 'polypeptide(L)'
;LAQAAANYETVPGAAGSGQVKVGDKVIEAPSATLTAGGHKFDEDSTKKIAAFKKELGEAMKAAGYPSKADPAKINTPLVVAILSVLVLYVTMVYGPIAAMLVELFPTRIRYTSMSLPYHIGNGWFGGLLPSISFAMVAQNGNIYHGLWYPIGIAALTLVVGLLFVRETKDVDIYARD
;
A
#
# COMPACT_ATOMS: atom_id res chain seq x y z
N LEU A 1 15.48 -5.17 3.18
CA LEU A 1 15.30 -3.83 3.79
C LEU A 1 13.83 -3.42 3.82
N ALA A 2 13.13 -3.35 2.68
CA ALA A 2 11.69 -3.03 2.63
C ALA A 2 10.80 -3.93 3.53
N GLN A 3 11.06 -5.25 3.57
CA GLN A 3 10.35 -6.18 4.46
C GLN A 3 10.54 -5.89 5.96
N ALA A 4 11.63 -5.21 6.32
CA ALA A 4 11.91 -4.77 7.69
C ALA A 4 11.44 -3.34 7.96
N ALA A 5 10.69 -2.73 7.02
CA ALA A 5 10.28 -1.33 7.02
C ALA A 5 11.45 -0.34 7.21
N ALA A 6 12.67 -0.75 6.84
CA ALA A 6 13.84 0.09 6.93
C ALA A 6 13.91 1.01 5.71
N ASN A 7 14.17 2.29 5.93
CA ASN A 7 14.50 3.20 4.85
C ASN A 7 15.88 2.88 4.28
N TYR A 8 16.05 3.04 2.97
CA TYR A 8 17.33 2.84 2.28
C TYR A 8 17.43 3.69 1.03
N GLU A 9 18.65 3.85 0.55
CA GLU A 9 18.97 4.51 -0.70
C GLU A 9 19.64 3.49 -1.63
N THR A 10 19.30 3.57 -2.92
CA THR A 10 19.89 2.71 -3.95
C THR A 10 20.93 3.52 -4.72
N VAL A 11 22.19 3.13 -4.62
CA VAL A 11 23.30 3.79 -5.33
C VAL A 11 23.73 2.91 -6.51
N PRO A 12 23.91 3.47 -7.73
CA PRO A 12 24.41 2.70 -8.87
C PRO A 12 25.78 2.07 -8.58
N GLY A 13 25.88 0.76 -8.74
CA GLY A 13 27.11 -0.02 -8.54
C GLY A 13 27.59 -0.70 -9.83
N ALA A 14 28.76 -1.34 -9.77
CA ALA A 14 29.27 -2.15 -10.86
C ALA A 14 28.31 -3.30 -11.20
N ALA A 15 28.16 -3.61 -12.50
CA ALA A 15 27.27 -4.68 -12.95
C ALA A 15 27.73 -6.04 -12.40
N GLY A 16 26.81 -6.76 -11.75
CA GLY A 16 27.01 -8.18 -11.39
C GLY A 16 27.14 -8.52 -9.90
N SER A 17 27.25 -7.53 -9.00
CA SER A 17 27.20 -7.80 -7.55
C SER A 17 26.44 -6.71 -6.78
N GLY A 18 25.22 -7.04 -6.35
CA GLY A 18 24.48 -6.18 -5.43
C GLY A 18 25.15 -6.21 -4.06
N GLN A 19 25.43 -5.04 -3.48
CA GLN A 19 25.94 -4.93 -2.11
C GLN A 19 24.96 -4.14 -1.26
N VAL A 20 24.85 -4.51 0.01
CA VAL A 20 24.04 -3.78 1.00
C VAL A 20 24.97 -3.26 2.08
N LYS A 21 25.06 -1.93 2.21
CA LYS A 21 25.80 -1.26 3.29
C LYS A 21 24.86 -0.90 4.43
N VAL A 22 25.15 -1.36 5.63
CA VAL A 22 24.42 -1.05 6.87
C VAL A 22 25.43 -0.44 7.86
N GLY A 23 25.35 0.88 8.08
CA GLY A 23 26.39 1.60 8.80
C GLY A 23 27.74 1.44 8.09
N ASP A 24 28.75 0.91 8.78
CA ASP A 24 30.08 0.62 8.22
C ASP A 24 30.19 -0.79 7.62
N LYS A 25 29.21 -1.67 7.84
CA LYS A 25 29.26 -3.07 7.39
C LYS A 25 28.72 -3.20 5.96
N VAL A 26 29.50 -3.82 5.07
CA VAL A 26 29.09 -4.18 3.71
C VAL A 26 28.76 -5.68 3.67
N ILE A 27 27.59 -6.02 3.13
CA ILE A 27 27.10 -7.39 2.98
C ILE A 27 26.86 -7.65 1.50
N GLU A 28 27.49 -8.68 0.94
CA GLU A 28 27.29 -9.07 -0.46
C GLU A 28 25.96 -9.81 -0.64
N ALA A 29 25.19 -9.42 -1.65
CA ALA A 29 23.95 -10.11 -1.99
C ALA A 29 24.27 -11.46 -2.65
N PRO A 30 23.67 -12.57 -2.21
CA PRO A 30 23.94 -13.87 -2.79
C PRO A 30 23.38 -13.96 -4.22
N SER A 31 24.18 -14.51 -5.14
CA SER A 31 23.69 -14.94 -6.45
C SER A 31 22.82 -16.20 -6.26
N ALA A 32 21.56 -16.13 -6.66
CA ALA A 32 20.61 -17.22 -6.55
C ALA A 32 20.34 -17.85 -7.92
N THR A 33 20.35 -19.18 -7.97
CA THR A 33 20.01 -19.98 -9.15
C THR A 33 18.61 -20.58 -9.02
N LEU A 34 17.86 -20.57 -10.12
CA LEU A 34 16.56 -21.22 -10.19
C LEU A 34 16.75 -22.70 -10.51
N THR A 35 15.90 -23.55 -9.94
CA THR A 35 15.74 -24.95 -10.36
C THR A 35 15.39 -25.03 -11.85
N ALA A 36 15.68 -26.16 -12.50
CA ALA A 36 15.46 -26.35 -13.95
C ALA A 36 14.01 -26.07 -14.41
N GLY A 37 13.02 -26.16 -13.51
CA GLY A 37 11.63 -25.81 -13.77
C GLY A 37 11.28 -24.32 -13.57
N GLY A 38 12.23 -23.45 -13.22
CA GLY A 38 12.05 -21.99 -13.12
C GLY A 38 11.18 -21.49 -11.96
N HIS A 39 10.48 -22.37 -11.24
CA HIS A 39 9.48 -21.99 -10.23
C HIS A 39 9.99 -21.92 -8.79
N LYS A 40 11.20 -22.43 -8.51
CA LYS A 40 11.80 -22.42 -7.16
C LYS A 40 13.30 -22.18 -7.23
N PHE A 41 13.84 -21.54 -6.20
CA PHE A 41 15.28 -21.54 -5.96
C PHE A 41 15.73 -22.94 -5.57
N ASP A 42 16.95 -23.32 -5.97
CA ASP A 42 17.54 -24.57 -5.47
C ASP A 42 17.76 -24.49 -3.94
N GLU A 43 18.00 -25.65 -3.32
CA GLU A 43 18.16 -25.73 -1.86
C GLU A 43 19.35 -24.89 -1.35
N ASP A 44 20.43 -24.80 -2.10
CA ASP A 44 21.62 -24.05 -1.72
C ASP A 44 21.38 -22.54 -1.83
N SER A 45 20.70 -22.09 -2.88
CA SER A 45 20.23 -20.71 -3.05
C SER A 45 19.27 -20.31 -1.94
N THR A 46 18.36 -21.21 -1.53
CA THR A 46 17.45 -20.96 -0.42
C THR A 46 18.19 -20.79 0.91
N LYS A 47 19.19 -21.65 1.18
CA LYS A 47 20.06 -21.54 2.36
C LYS A 47 20.88 -20.25 2.35
N LYS A 48 21.46 -19.88 1.20
CA LYS A 48 22.22 -18.62 1.02
C LYS A 48 21.34 -17.39 1.25
N ILE A 49 20.12 -17.37 0.71
CA ILE A 49 19.16 -16.27 0.93
C ILE A 49 18.76 -16.19 2.42
N ALA A 50 18.52 -17.33 3.08
CA ALA A 50 18.20 -17.35 4.50
C ALA A 50 19.36 -16.83 5.37
N ALA A 51 20.59 -17.26 5.07
CA ALA A 51 21.80 -16.79 5.74
C ALA A 51 21.99 -15.28 5.54
N PHE A 52 21.85 -14.79 4.32
CA PHE A 52 21.91 -13.35 4.00
C PHE A 52 20.84 -12.55 4.76
N LYS A 53 19.59 -13.02 4.80
CA LYS A 53 18.52 -12.37 5.57
C LYS A 53 18.83 -12.30 7.06
N LYS A 54 19.41 -13.37 7.62
CA LYS A 54 19.85 -13.42 9.02
C LYS A 54 20.96 -12.42 9.29
N GLU A 55 22.02 -12.44 8.47
CA GLU A 55 23.16 -11.53 8.61
C GLU A 55 22.73 -10.07 8.46
N LEU A 56 21.87 -9.77 7.48
CA LEU A 56 21.31 -8.43 7.29
C LEU A 56 20.51 -7.98 8.52
N GLY A 57 19.68 -8.86 9.09
CA GLY A 57 18.93 -8.57 10.31
C GLY A 57 19.81 -8.31 11.53
N GLU A 58 20.91 -9.05 11.67
CA GLU A 58 21.91 -8.85 12.74
C GLU A 58 22.68 -7.54 12.55
N ALA A 59 23.10 -7.23 11.33
CA ALA A 59 23.76 -5.96 11.01
C ALA A 59 22.86 -4.75 11.27
N MET A 60 21.58 -4.84 10.90
CA MET A 60 20.58 -3.79 11.19
C MET A 60 20.42 -3.57 12.69
N LYS A 61 20.35 -4.64 13.50
CA LYS A 61 20.30 -4.53 14.96
C LYS A 61 21.57 -3.91 15.53
N ALA A 62 22.75 -4.32 15.04
CA ALA A 62 24.04 -3.77 15.47
C ALA A 62 24.16 -2.27 15.15
N ALA A 63 23.59 -1.83 14.03
CA ALA A 63 23.49 -0.42 13.65
C ALA A 63 22.41 0.36 14.42
N GLY A 64 21.77 -0.24 15.42
CA GLY A 64 20.77 0.41 16.27
C GLY A 64 19.36 0.45 15.69
N TYR A 65 19.08 -0.25 14.58
CA TYR A 65 17.73 -0.34 14.04
C TYR A 65 16.89 -1.32 14.88
N PRO A 66 15.78 -0.88 15.49
CA PRO A 66 15.01 -1.70 16.41
C PRO A 66 14.25 -2.79 15.67
N SER A 67 14.31 -4.03 16.15
CA SER A 67 13.56 -5.15 15.56
C SER A 67 12.06 -5.11 15.81
N LYS A 68 11.63 -4.30 16.78
CA LYS A 68 10.23 -4.01 17.12
C LYS A 68 10.13 -2.53 17.49
N ALA A 69 9.01 -1.91 17.14
CA ALA A 69 8.72 -0.56 17.60
C ALA A 69 8.75 -0.52 19.13
N ASP A 70 9.48 0.45 19.69
CA ASP A 70 9.55 0.69 21.13
C ASP A 70 8.27 1.38 21.59
N PRO A 71 7.40 0.73 22.39
CA PRO A 71 6.13 1.31 22.80
C PRO A 71 6.29 2.61 23.58
N ALA A 72 7.42 2.82 24.28
CA ALA A 72 7.68 4.04 25.04
C ALA A 72 7.97 5.25 24.13
N LYS A 73 8.38 5.02 22.87
CA LYS A 73 8.60 6.07 21.87
C LYS A 73 7.37 6.36 21.02
N ILE A 74 6.31 5.56 21.15
CA ILE A 74 5.05 5.77 20.42
C ILE A 74 4.27 6.87 21.14
N ASN A 75 3.99 7.96 20.43
CA ASN A 75 3.03 8.97 20.90
C ASN A 75 1.60 8.44 20.71
N THR A 76 1.16 7.57 21.61
CA THR A 76 -0.17 6.93 21.55
C THR A 76 -1.31 7.93 21.45
N PRO A 77 -1.35 9.04 22.23
CA PRO A 77 -2.39 10.06 22.06
C PRO A 77 -2.46 10.63 20.65
N LEU A 78 -1.31 10.96 20.06
CA LEU A 78 -1.25 11.49 18.70
C LEU A 78 -1.68 10.45 17.66
N VAL A 79 -1.25 9.19 17.81
CA VAL A 79 -1.68 8.10 16.93
C VAL A 79 -3.19 7.93 16.97
N VAL A 80 -3.79 7.91 18.17
CA VAL A 80 -5.24 7.83 18.34
C VAL A 80 -5.92 9.04 17.69
N ALA A 81 -5.42 10.26 17.92
CA ALA A 81 -5.97 11.46 17.30
C ALA A 81 -5.96 11.41 15.76
N ILE A 82 -4.84 10.97 15.16
CA ILE A 82 -4.72 10.81 13.70
C ILE A 82 -5.73 9.77 13.21
N LEU A 83 -5.81 8.61 13.86
CA LEU A 83 -6.78 7.56 13.48
C LEU A 83 -8.23 8.04 13.62
N SER A 84 -8.55 8.79 14.68
CA SER A 84 -9.88 9.38 14.86
C SER A 84 -10.22 10.36 13.73
N VAL A 85 -9.31 11.23 13.32
CA VAL A 85 -9.51 12.13 12.18
C VAL A 85 -9.75 11.35 10.88
N LEU A 86 -8.97 10.30 10.63
CA LEU A 86 -9.16 9.45 9.45
C LEU A 86 -10.52 8.74 9.46
N VAL A 87 -10.96 8.22 10.61
CA VAL A 87 -12.29 7.61 10.75
C VAL A 87 -13.39 8.65 10.51
N LEU A 88 -13.24 9.86 11.06
CA LEU A 88 -14.18 10.96 10.82
C LEU A 88 -14.30 11.27 9.31
N TYR A 89 -13.17 11.34 8.60
CA TYR A 89 -13.18 11.52 7.14
C TYR A 89 -13.92 10.42 6.40
N VAL A 90 -13.70 9.16 6.80
CA VAL A 90 -14.45 8.02 6.24
C VAL A 90 -15.96 8.18 6.50
N THR A 91 -16.36 8.53 7.73
CA THR A 91 -17.78 8.68 8.07
C THR A 91 -18.48 9.82 7.32
N MET A 92 -17.82 10.97 7.11
CA MET A 92 -18.34 12.08 6.32
C MET A 92 -18.61 11.70 4.87
N VAL A 93 -17.89 10.71 4.34
CA VAL A 93 -18.05 10.22 2.97
C VAL A 93 -19.13 9.13 2.92
N TYR A 94 -19.18 8.22 3.89
CA TYR A 94 -20.13 7.11 3.90
C TYR A 94 -21.60 7.55 4.03
N GLY A 95 -21.88 8.61 4.80
CA GLY A 95 -23.25 9.13 4.95
C GLY A 95 -23.87 9.59 3.62
N PRO A 96 -23.27 10.56 2.92
CA PRO A 96 -23.78 11.07 1.65
C PRO A 96 -23.77 10.03 0.51
N ILE A 97 -22.77 9.14 0.46
CA ILE A 97 -22.69 8.11 -0.61
C ILE A 97 -23.93 7.22 -0.62
N ALA A 98 -24.44 6.83 0.55
CA ALA A 98 -25.63 5.99 0.63
C ALA A 98 -26.86 6.65 -0.01
N ALA A 99 -27.05 7.97 0.20
CA ALA A 99 -28.14 8.72 -0.41
C ALA A 99 -27.92 8.92 -1.91
N MET A 100 -26.73 9.39 -2.33
CA MET A 100 -26.46 9.67 -3.75
C MET A 100 -26.59 8.42 -4.63
N LEU A 101 -26.17 7.25 -4.16
CA LEU A 101 -26.32 6.00 -4.94
C LEU A 101 -27.79 5.59 -5.14
N VAL A 102 -28.68 5.93 -4.21
CA VAL A 102 -30.12 5.66 -4.32
C VAL A 102 -30.76 6.61 -5.34
N GLU A 103 -30.29 7.86 -5.40
CA GLU A 103 -30.80 8.92 -6.27
C GLU A 103 -30.27 8.83 -7.72
N LEU A 104 -29.03 8.37 -7.91
CA LEU A 104 -28.40 8.27 -9.23
C LEU A 104 -28.94 7.13 -10.10
N PHE A 105 -29.61 6.14 -9.51
CA PHE A 105 -30.06 4.94 -10.22
C PHE A 105 -31.58 4.67 -10.07
N PRO A 106 -32.27 4.29 -11.17
CA PRO A 106 -33.66 3.85 -11.13
C PRO A 106 -33.86 2.68 -10.16
N THR A 107 -35.05 2.61 -9.56
CA THR A 107 -35.35 1.66 -8.47
C THR A 107 -35.12 0.19 -8.86
N ARG A 108 -35.47 -0.17 -10.10
CA ARG A 108 -35.37 -1.53 -10.65
C ARG A 108 -33.96 -2.11 -10.79
N ILE A 109 -32.92 -1.28 -10.93
CA ILE A 109 -31.52 -1.73 -11.11
C ILE A 109 -30.61 -1.34 -9.95
N ARG A 110 -31.16 -0.67 -8.93
CA ARG A 110 -30.41 -0.05 -7.84
C ARG A 110 -29.42 -1.01 -7.16
N TYR A 111 -29.83 -2.25 -6.89
CA TYR A 111 -28.95 -3.24 -6.24
C TYR A 111 -27.72 -3.60 -7.09
N THR A 112 -27.92 -3.89 -8.37
CA THR A 112 -26.83 -4.21 -9.31
C THR A 112 -25.94 -2.99 -9.56
N SER A 113 -26.55 -1.81 -9.73
CA SER A 113 -25.83 -0.55 -9.96
C SER A 113 -25.05 -0.06 -8.74
N MET A 114 -25.47 -0.38 -7.51
CA MET A 114 -24.72 -0.09 -6.29
C MET A 114 -23.54 -1.05 -6.09
N SER A 115 -23.73 -2.33 -6.41
CA SER A 115 -22.73 -3.38 -6.19
C SER A 115 -21.50 -3.22 -7.09
N LEU A 116 -21.68 -2.83 -8.35
CA LEU A 116 -20.58 -2.73 -9.32
C LEU A 116 -19.52 -1.68 -8.93
N PRO A 117 -19.85 -0.41 -8.61
CA PRO A 117 -18.87 0.56 -8.12
C PRO A 117 -18.20 0.10 -6.83
N TYR A 118 -18.93 -0.54 -5.92
CA TYR A 118 -18.39 -1.00 -4.65
C TYR A 118 -17.34 -2.11 -4.84
N HIS A 119 -17.61 -3.09 -5.70
CA HIS A 119 -16.66 -4.18 -5.97
C HIS A 119 -15.45 -3.72 -6.78
N ILE A 120 -15.62 -2.80 -7.73
CA ILE A 120 -14.48 -2.25 -8.47
C ILE A 120 -13.62 -1.39 -7.55
N GLY A 121 -14.25 -0.50 -6.78
CA GLY A 121 -13.60 0.37 -5.80
C GLY A 121 -12.82 -0.42 -4.77
N ASN A 122 -13.52 -1.22 -3.96
CA ASN A 122 -12.89 -1.96 -2.88
C ASN A 122 -12.04 -3.13 -3.38
N GLY A 123 -12.47 -3.82 -4.44
CA GLY A 123 -11.77 -5.00 -4.94
C GLY A 123 -10.50 -4.65 -5.68
N TRP A 124 -10.57 -3.76 -6.68
CA TRP A 124 -9.41 -3.45 -7.51
C TRP A 124 -8.52 -2.40 -6.85
N PHE A 125 -9.06 -1.22 -6.56
CA PHE A 125 -8.24 -0.13 -6.02
C PHE A 125 -7.86 -0.38 -4.56
N GLY A 126 -8.82 -0.84 -3.74
CA GLY A 126 -8.57 -1.19 -2.35
C GLY A 126 -7.74 -2.47 -2.18
N GLY A 127 -8.09 -3.55 -2.89
CA GLY A 127 -7.43 -4.84 -2.76
C GLY A 127 -5.97 -4.84 -3.25
N LEU A 128 -5.65 -4.05 -4.28
CA LEU A 128 -4.26 -3.92 -4.77
C LEU A 128 -3.41 -2.91 -3.98
N LEU A 129 -4.02 -2.11 -3.09
CA LEU A 129 -3.32 -1.10 -2.31
C LEU A 129 -2.09 -1.66 -1.57
N PRO A 130 -2.19 -2.76 -0.78
CA PRO A 130 -1.03 -3.24 -0.03
C PRO A 130 0.12 -3.67 -0.94
N SER A 131 -0.19 -4.34 -2.04
CA SER A 131 0.79 -4.84 -3.01
C SER A 131 1.49 -3.70 -3.75
N ILE A 132 0.74 -2.72 -4.24
CA ILE A 132 1.29 -1.57 -4.97
C ILE A 132 2.06 -0.66 -4.02
N SER A 133 1.50 -0.33 -2.84
CA SER A 133 2.20 0.46 -1.83
C SER A 133 3.51 -0.21 -1.39
N PHE A 134 3.52 -1.54 -1.19
CA PHE A 134 4.75 -2.27 -0.88
C PHE A 134 5.77 -2.19 -2.02
N ALA A 135 5.34 -2.39 -3.27
CA ALA A 135 6.22 -2.28 -4.44
C ALA A 135 6.82 -0.88 -4.56
N MET A 136 6.03 0.18 -4.33
CA MET A 136 6.48 1.57 -4.33
C MET A 136 7.54 1.84 -3.26
N VAL A 137 7.32 1.34 -2.04
CA VAL A 137 8.30 1.41 -0.94
C VAL A 137 9.56 0.62 -1.29
N ALA A 138 9.42 -0.56 -1.89
CA ALA A 138 10.54 -1.41 -2.28
C ALA A 138 11.37 -0.82 -3.44
N GLN A 139 10.77 0.00 -4.30
CA GLN A 139 11.49 0.68 -5.37
C GLN A 139 12.20 1.94 -4.87
N ASN A 140 11.57 2.72 -3.99
CA ASN A 140 12.11 4.00 -3.54
C ASN A 140 12.95 3.92 -2.27
N GLY A 141 12.80 2.85 -1.49
CA GLY A 141 13.43 2.72 -0.18
C GLY A 141 12.90 3.67 0.89
N ASN A 142 11.76 4.33 0.67
CA ASN A 142 11.10 5.19 1.64
C ASN A 142 9.74 4.61 2.03
N ILE A 143 9.55 4.30 3.32
CA ILE A 143 8.30 3.72 3.85
C ILE A 143 7.06 4.59 3.61
N TYR A 144 7.23 5.91 3.51
CA TYR A 144 6.14 6.84 3.29
C TYR A 144 5.74 6.92 1.81
N HIS A 145 6.57 6.42 0.90
CA HIS A 145 6.29 6.52 -0.54
C HIS A 145 5.05 5.73 -0.93
N GLY A 146 4.72 4.65 -0.20
CA GLY A 146 3.49 3.89 -0.41
C GLY A 146 2.21 4.68 -0.18
N LEU A 147 2.26 5.82 0.53
CA LEU A 147 1.11 6.71 0.75
C LEU A 147 0.66 7.45 -0.51
N TRP A 148 1.53 7.58 -1.52
CA TRP A 148 1.17 8.23 -2.78
C TRP A 148 0.10 7.47 -3.57
N TYR A 149 0.00 6.15 -3.41
CA TYR A 149 -1.05 5.36 -4.05
C TYR A 149 -2.47 5.79 -3.61
N PRO A 150 -2.84 5.73 -2.31
CA PRO A 150 -4.18 6.15 -1.90
C PRO A 150 -4.41 7.66 -2.13
N ILE A 151 -3.37 8.50 -2.00
CA ILE A 151 -3.48 9.95 -2.30
C ILE A 151 -3.82 10.17 -3.78
N GLY A 152 -3.12 9.48 -4.69
CA GLY A 152 -3.35 9.59 -6.13
C GLY A 152 -4.75 9.10 -6.53
N ILE A 153 -5.20 7.97 -5.98
CA ILE A 153 -6.56 7.48 -6.21
C ILE A 153 -7.61 8.46 -5.67
N ALA A 154 -7.43 9.00 -4.46
CA ALA A 154 -8.34 10.00 -3.90
C ALA A 154 -8.41 11.28 -4.74
N ALA A 155 -7.26 11.76 -5.23
CA ALA A 155 -7.20 12.93 -6.12
C ALA A 155 -7.90 12.66 -7.46
N LEU A 156 -7.71 11.46 -8.04
CA LEU A 156 -8.42 11.04 -9.24
C LEU A 156 -9.94 10.99 -9.00
N THR A 157 -10.38 10.40 -7.87
CA THR A 157 -11.80 10.36 -7.49
C THR A 157 -12.37 11.76 -7.32
N LEU A 158 -11.62 12.70 -6.74
CA LEU A 158 -12.03 14.10 -6.62
C LEU A 158 -12.23 14.74 -8.00
N VAL A 159 -11.26 14.60 -8.91
CA VAL A 159 -11.35 15.18 -10.27
C VAL A 159 -12.51 14.56 -11.04
N VAL A 160 -12.64 13.24 -11.03
CA VAL A 160 -13.76 12.55 -11.69
C VAL A 160 -15.09 12.93 -11.07
N GLY A 161 -15.14 13.03 -9.73
CA GLY A 161 -16.31 13.47 -8.99
C GLY A 161 -16.79 14.85 -9.41
N LEU A 162 -15.87 15.83 -9.42
CA LEU A 162 -16.17 17.21 -9.80
C LEU A 162 -16.63 17.37 -11.26
N LEU A 163 -16.13 16.54 -12.18
CA LEU A 163 -16.43 16.66 -13.61
C LEU A 163 -17.66 15.87 -14.05
N PHE A 164 -17.92 14.71 -13.44
CA PHE A 164 -18.90 13.74 -13.94
C PHE A 164 -20.07 13.45 -13.01
N VAL A 165 -19.95 13.73 -11.70
CA VAL A 165 -21.09 13.54 -10.78
C VAL A 165 -22.06 14.70 -10.97
N ARG A 166 -23.29 14.36 -11.37
CA ARG A 166 -24.38 15.32 -11.57
C ARG A 166 -25.11 15.58 -10.26
N GLU A 167 -25.58 16.80 -10.10
CA GLU A 167 -26.48 17.18 -9.00
C GLU A 167 -27.80 16.37 -9.11
N THR A 168 -28.22 15.79 -7.99
CA THR A 168 -29.37 14.87 -7.92
C THR A 168 -30.58 15.45 -7.18
N LYS A 169 -30.42 16.61 -6.51
CA LYS A 169 -31.45 17.22 -5.66
C LYS A 169 -32.86 17.34 -6.27
N ASP A 170 -32.95 17.58 -7.58
CA ASP A 170 -34.22 17.83 -8.28
C ASP A 170 -34.58 16.72 -9.31
N VAL A 171 -33.91 15.56 -9.24
CA VAL A 171 -34.16 14.45 -10.17
C VAL A 171 -35.33 13.59 -9.69
N ASP A 172 -36.42 13.54 -10.47
CA ASP A 172 -37.51 12.61 -10.24
C ASP A 172 -37.09 11.17 -10.63
N ILE A 173 -36.85 10.35 -9.61
CA ILE A 173 -36.41 8.96 -9.76
C ILE A 173 -37.52 8.02 -10.26
N TYR A 174 -38.79 8.45 -10.25
CA TYR A 174 -39.94 7.67 -10.72
C TYR A 174 -40.38 8.04 -12.14
N ALA A 175 -39.87 9.14 -12.71
CA ALA A 175 -40.26 9.62 -14.04
C ALA A 175 -40.00 8.64 -15.20
N ARG A 176 -39.24 7.55 -14.95
CA ARG A 176 -38.79 6.56 -15.95
C ARG A 176 -38.92 5.10 -15.48
N ASP A 177 -39.70 4.88 -14.42
CA ASP A 177 -40.12 3.54 -13.98
C ASP A 177 -41.45 3.15 -14.65
#